data_AF-A0A2D4H4K9-F1
#
_entry.id   AF-A0A2D4H4K9-F1
#
_cell.length_a   1.000
_cell.length_b   1.000
_cell.length_c   1.000
_cell.angle_alpha   90.00
_cell.angle_beta   90.00
_cell.angle_gamma   90.00
#
_symmetry.space_group_name_H-M   'P 1'
#
loop_
_entity.id
_entity.type
_entity.pdbx_description
1 polymer ?
#
loop_
_entity_poly.entity_id
_entity_poly.type
_entity_poly.pdbx_seq_one_letter_code
_entity_poly.pdbx_strand_id
1 'polypeptide(L)'
;MDIVARIRKTNHPSLAVGNKAKLEKLFGFLVEYIGELARKKQPRLKTIDKLVVVLFELCQMFPKAAGDHMKLLLQEATHSMEEIAERNGLLTFPELDMLLYLKIITILFPTSDFWHPVVTPSLVYMSQLLTKCAIRTEEDIVKGLFVCCLFLDYTSLAQRFVPELVNFLLGVLHLAIPSKETQGYSLLPPFVSLGKHSNLLVVSEKSGTETWQKQNISLHVLSRSTGKSKVETNNLRLSCVALALALVQRCTALYGELPSFHEIVGPVRLLLSSLVLQAAKYPPQLQELHQSVLEKLDVPGTYRPLVCDKRKPVPLKLYTPKIVKVLEFGRKQGSSKQEQERQRLVHKHRRELKGAVREIRRDNQFLAKMQLAEVMERDSERKRKVKQLFQSLAQQEGDWKALKRKKR
;
A
#
# COMPACT_ATOMS: atom_id res chain seq x y z
N MET A 1 -9.79 -42.41 2.82
CA MET A 1 -9.41 -41.41 1.79
C MET A 1 -10.18 -41.64 0.50
N ASP A 2 -10.36 -42.90 0.09
CA ASP A 2 -11.11 -43.27 -1.11
C ASP A 2 -12.54 -42.74 -1.14
N ILE A 3 -13.18 -42.62 0.03
CA ILE A 3 -14.52 -42.04 0.16
C ILE A 3 -14.53 -40.56 -0.22
N VAL A 4 -13.58 -39.76 0.29
CA VAL A 4 -13.52 -38.32 -0.01
C VAL A 4 -13.17 -38.09 -1.49
N ALA A 5 -12.22 -38.88 -2.02
CA ALA A 5 -11.89 -38.85 -3.45
C ALA A 5 -13.08 -39.25 -4.33
N ARG A 6 -13.86 -40.25 -3.93
CA ARG A 6 -15.08 -40.68 -4.62
C ARG A 6 -16.15 -39.58 -4.58
N ILE A 7 -16.41 -38.97 -3.42
CA ILE A 7 -17.35 -37.86 -3.26
C ILE A 7 -16.98 -36.69 -4.18
N ARG A 8 -15.69 -36.38 -4.32
CA ARG A 8 -15.22 -35.33 -5.23
C ARG A 8 -15.45 -35.69 -6.69
N LYS A 9 -15.12 -36.92 -7.11
CA LYS A 9 -15.32 -37.38 -8.50
C LYS A 9 -16.80 -37.39 -8.88
N THR A 10 -17.68 -37.85 -7.99
CA THR A 10 -19.12 -37.93 -8.26
C THR A 10 -19.80 -36.55 -8.25
N ASN A 11 -19.28 -35.60 -7.47
CA ASN A 11 -19.84 -34.26 -7.35
C ASN A 11 -19.01 -33.21 -8.07
N HIS A 12 -18.32 -33.56 -9.16
CA HIS A 12 -17.55 -32.56 -9.93
C HIS A 12 -18.49 -31.44 -10.43
N PRO A 13 -18.06 -30.15 -10.43
CA PRO A 13 -18.92 -29.02 -10.79
C PRO A 13 -19.51 -29.09 -12.20
N SER A 14 -18.84 -29.78 -13.12
CA SER A 14 -19.31 -29.97 -14.50
C SER A 14 -20.49 -30.94 -14.63
N LEU A 15 -20.80 -31.74 -13.60
CA LEU A 15 -21.81 -32.80 -13.67
C LEU A 15 -23.23 -32.29 -13.37
N ALA A 16 -23.38 -31.32 -12.45
CA ALA A 16 -24.68 -30.76 -12.11
C ALA A 16 -24.56 -29.37 -11.45
N VAL A 17 -25.55 -28.50 -11.71
CA VAL A 17 -25.60 -27.10 -11.25
C VAL A 17 -25.58 -26.97 -9.71
N GLY A 18 -26.07 -27.97 -8.97
CA GLY A 18 -26.09 -27.98 -7.49
C GLY A 18 -24.83 -28.55 -6.82
N ASN A 19 -23.89 -29.11 -7.58
CA ASN A 19 -22.71 -29.78 -7.00
C ASN A 19 -21.70 -28.80 -6.41
N LYS A 20 -21.62 -27.59 -6.97
CA LYS A 20 -20.76 -26.52 -6.45
C LYS A 20 -21.04 -26.22 -4.98
N ALA A 21 -22.29 -25.93 -4.65
CA ALA A 21 -22.70 -25.63 -3.26
C ALA A 21 -22.46 -26.81 -2.31
N LYS A 22 -22.58 -28.06 -2.79
CA LYS A 22 -22.28 -29.25 -2.00
C LYS A 22 -20.78 -29.38 -1.70
N LEU A 23 -19.92 -29.08 -2.68
CA LEU A 23 -18.46 -29.10 -2.51
C LEU A 23 -17.97 -27.96 -1.61
N GLU A 24 -18.58 -26.78 -1.70
CA GLU A 24 -18.30 -25.65 -0.79
C GLU A 24 -18.65 -26.03 0.66
N LYS A 25 -19.80 -26.67 0.90
CA LYS A 25 -20.15 -27.20 2.23
C LYS A 25 -19.21 -28.32 2.69
N LEU A 26 -18.78 -29.20 1.76
CA LEU A 26 -17.83 -30.26 2.06
C LEU A 26 -16.50 -29.70 2.56
N PHE A 27 -16.04 -28.56 2.02
CA PHE A 27 -14.83 -27.90 2.54
C PHE A 27 -14.98 -27.58 4.03
N GLY A 28 -16.09 -26.96 4.43
CA GLY A 28 -16.35 -26.64 5.84
C GLY A 28 -16.38 -27.88 6.73
N PHE A 29 -17.12 -28.93 6.33
CA PHE A 29 -17.16 -30.18 7.09
C PHE A 29 -15.79 -30.86 7.22
N LEU A 30 -14.93 -30.77 6.20
CA LEU A 30 -13.58 -31.32 6.28
C LEU A 30 -12.71 -30.53 7.24
N VAL A 31 -12.83 -29.21 7.28
CA VAL A 31 -12.10 -28.37 8.25
C VAL A 31 -12.56 -28.70 9.67
N GLU A 32 -13.86 -28.73 9.93
CA GLU A 32 -14.42 -29.13 11.23
C GLU A 32 -13.96 -30.53 11.66
N TYR A 33 -13.98 -31.49 10.72
CA TYR A 33 -13.51 -32.85 10.97
C TYR A 33 -12.02 -32.91 11.33
N ILE A 34 -11.17 -32.05 10.72
CA ILE A 34 -9.76 -31.92 11.12
C ILE A 34 -9.66 -31.44 12.57
N GLY A 35 -10.47 -30.46 12.99
CA GLY A 35 -10.53 -30.01 14.38
C GLY A 35 -10.93 -31.14 15.34
N GLU A 36 -11.94 -31.93 14.99
CA GLU A 36 -12.32 -33.10 15.79
C GLU A 36 -11.21 -34.15 15.88
N LEU A 37 -10.48 -34.40 14.78
CA LEU A 37 -9.34 -35.30 14.78
C LEU A 37 -8.19 -34.78 15.64
N ALA A 38 -8.01 -33.47 15.72
CA ALA A 38 -7.00 -32.82 16.54
C ALA A 38 -7.33 -32.87 18.05
N ARG A 39 -8.62 -32.79 18.41
CA ARG A 39 -9.10 -32.86 19.81
C ARG A 39 -9.06 -34.27 20.41
N LYS A 40 -8.88 -35.32 19.61
CA LYS A 40 -8.74 -36.70 20.11
C LYS A 40 -7.47 -36.84 20.95
N LYS A 41 -7.54 -37.64 22.03
CA LYS A 41 -6.39 -37.92 22.94
C LYS A 41 -5.11 -38.34 22.23
N GLN A 42 -5.24 -39.05 21.10
CA GLN A 42 -4.15 -39.32 20.18
C GLN A 42 -4.47 -38.70 18.81
N PRO A 43 -3.87 -37.56 18.46
CA PRO A 43 -4.12 -36.91 17.18
C PRO A 43 -3.64 -37.80 16.03
N ARG A 44 -4.53 -38.09 15.07
CA ARG A 44 -4.21 -38.87 13.86
C ARG A 44 -3.58 -37.98 12.79
N LEU A 45 -2.37 -37.48 13.06
CA LEU A 45 -1.66 -36.51 12.20
C LEU A 45 -1.51 -36.98 10.75
N LYS A 46 -1.19 -38.27 10.53
CA LYS A 46 -1.09 -38.86 9.18
C LYS A 46 -2.38 -38.75 8.35
N THR A 47 -3.54 -38.75 9.02
CA THR A 47 -4.82 -38.57 8.35
C THR A 47 -5.05 -37.10 8.02
N ILE A 48 -4.67 -36.20 8.93
CA ILE A 48 -4.75 -34.75 8.72
C ILE A 48 -3.89 -34.34 7.53
N ASP A 49 -2.65 -34.80 7.43
CA ASP A 49 -1.75 -34.48 6.30
C ASP A 49 -2.38 -34.83 4.94
N LYS A 50 -3.02 -36.00 4.85
CA LYS A 50 -3.72 -36.44 3.64
C LYS A 50 -4.98 -35.60 3.36
N LEU A 51 -5.68 -35.12 4.39
CA LEU A 51 -6.84 -34.24 4.23
C LEU A 51 -6.44 -32.83 3.79
N VAL A 52 -5.29 -32.33 4.24
CA VAL A 52 -4.78 -31.00 3.85
C VAL A 52 -4.55 -30.92 2.33
N VAL A 53 -4.05 -31.98 1.70
CA VAL A 53 -3.92 -32.04 0.23
C VAL A 53 -5.27 -31.87 -0.45
N VAL A 54 -6.31 -32.54 0.06
CA VAL A 54 -7.67 -32.43 -0.49
C VAL A 54 -8.24 -31.02 -0.25
N LEU A 55 -8.01 -30.43 0.93
CA LEU A 55 -8.42 -29.05 1.22
C LEU A 55 -7.74 -28.05 0.29
N PHE A 56 -6.44 -28.24 -0.01
CA PHE A 56 -5.72 -27.38 -0.94
C PHE A 56 -6.35 -27.44 -2.34
N GLU A 57 -6.63 -28.64 -2.84
CA GLU A 57 -7.30 -28.81 -4.14
C GLU A 57 -8.70 -28.18 -4.17
N LEU A 58 -9.48 -28.32 -3.10
CA LEU A 58 -10.79 -27.67 -2.96
C LEU A 58 -10.68 -26.14 -2.89
N CYS A 59 -9.67 -25.62 -2.20
CA CYS A 59 -9.38 -24.20 -2.08
C CYS A 59 -9.02 -23.59 -3.44
N GLN A 60 -8.26 -24.30 -4.28
CA GLN A 60 -7.95 -23.85 -5.64
C GLN A 60 -9.21 -23.77 -6.53
N MET A 61 -10.17 -24.67 -6.34
CA MET A 61 -11.44 -24.62 -7.07
C MET A 61 -12.39 -23.53 -6.56
N PHE A 62 -12.42 -23.27 -5.24
CA PHE A 62 -13.36 -22.36 -4.59
C PHE A 62 -12.67 -21.43 -3.56
N PRO A 63 -11.81 -20.51 -4.00
CA PRO A 63 -10.98 -19.70 -3.09
C PRO A 63 -11.82 -18.76 -2.21
N LYS A 64 -12.92 -18.21 -2.73
CA LYS A 64 -13.81 -17.32 -1.97
C LYS A 64 -14.50 -18.05 -0.82
N ALA A 65 -15.13 -19.19 -1.10
CA ALA A 65 -15.81 -19.98 -0.07
C ALA A 65 -14.83 -20.51 0.99
N ALA A 66 -13.64 -20.96 0.57
CA ALA A 66 -12.59 -21.39 1.50
C ALA A 66 -12.09 -20.24 2.38
N GLY A 67 -11.89 -19.05 1.79
CA GLY A 67 -11.50 -17.85 2.51
C GLY A 67 -12.56 -17.38 3.51
N ASP A 68 -13.83 -17.37 3.12
CA ASP A 68 -14.95 -17.00 3.98
C ASP A 68 -15.10 -17.98 5.17
N HIS A 69 -14.97 -19.28 4.93
CA HIS A 69 -15.03 -20.28 6.02
C HIS A 69 -13.86 -20.13 7.01
N MET A 70 -12.63 -19.96 6.51
CA MET A 70 -11.46 -19.74 7.38
C MET A 70 -11.55 -18.42 8.15
N LYS A 71 -12.13 -17.39 7.54
CA LYS A 71 -12.40 -16.11 8.21
C LYS A 71 -13.41 -16.28 9.34
N LEU A 72 -14.51 -17.01 9.12
CA LEU A 72 -15.51 -17.29 10.16
C LEU A 72 -14.87 -18.02 11.35
N LEU A 73 -14.06 -19.05 11.09
CA LEU A 73 -13.33 -19.77 12.14
C LEU A 73 -12.40 -18.86 12.95
N LEU A 74 -11.66 -17.97 12.29
CA LEU A 74 -10.81 -17.00 12.98
C LEU A 74 -11.65 -16.00 13.79
N GLN A 75 -12.79 -15.55 13.27
CA GLN A 75 -13.69 -14.63 13.97
C GLN A 75 -14.29 -15.26 15.23
N GLU A 76 -14.75 -16.51 15.15
CA GLU A 76 -15.25 -17.27 16.30
C GLU A 76 -14.14 -17.50 17.34
N ALA A 77 -12.93 -17.81 16.89
CA ALA A 77 -11.78 -17.96 17.78
C ALA A 77 -11.37 -16.65 18.44
N THR A 78 -11.42 -15.52 17.74
CA THR A 78 -11.16 -14.19 18.33
C THR A 78 -12.24 -13.80 19.35
N HIS A 79 -13.51 -14.03 19.03
CA HIS A 79 -14.62 -13.69 19.93
C HIS A 79 -14.56 -14.51 21.22
N SER A 80 -14.35 -15.83 21.10
CA SER A 80 -14.19 -16.70 22.28
C SER A 80 -12.98 -16.32 23.12
N MET A 81 -11.90 -15.86 22.49
CA MET A 81 -10.72 -15.34 23.20
C MET A 81 -11.02 -14.03 23.94
N GLU A 82 -11.75 -13.09 23.33
CA GLU A 82 -12.15 -11.84 23.95
C GLU A 82 -13.08 -12.07 25.16
N GLU A 83 -14.05 -12.98 25.04
CA GLU A 83 -14.90 -13.37 26.19
C GLU A 83 -14.08 -13.92 27.37
N ILE A 84 -13.03 -14.71 27.09
CA ILE A 84 -12.14 -15.24 28.13
C ILE A 84 -11.31 -14.11 28.74
N ALA A 85 -10.88 -13.13 27.94
CA ALA A 85 -10.13 -11.97 28.41
C ALA A 85 -10.96 -11.14 29.39
N GLU A 86 -12.23 -10.88 29.07
CA GLU A 86 -13.14 -10.10 29.91
C GLU A 86 -13.42 -10.80 31.25
N ARG A 87 -13.56 -12.13 31.25
CA ARG A 87 -13.85 -12.90 32.46
C ARG A 87 -12.65 -13.08 33.38
N ASN A 88 -11.47 -13.38 32.81
CA ASN A 88 -10.31 -13.87 33.58
C ASN A 88 -9.12 -12.90 33.59
N GLY A 89 -9.16 -11.83 32.80
CA GLY A 89 -8.06 -10.85 32.62
C GLY A 89 -6.82 -11.37 31.88
N LEU A 90 -6.54 -12.68 31.95
CA LEU A 90 -5.43 -13.35 31.28
C LEU A 90 -5.93 -14.47 30.36
N LEU A 91 -5.41 -14.48 29.13
CA LEU A 91 -5.76 -15.49 28.15
C LEU A 91 -5.03 -16.81 28.38
N THR A 92 -5.66 -17.89 27.93
CA THR A 92 -5.05 -19.23 27.83
C THR A 92 -4.72 -19.53 26.38
N PHE A 93 -3.63 -20.26 26.13
CA PHE A 93 -3.33 -20.71 24.77
C PHE A 93 -4.43 -21.64 24.25
N PRO A 94 -4.76 -21.56 22.95
CA PRO A 94 -5.78 -22.41 22.36
C PRO A 94 -5.39 -23.89 22.37
N GLU A 95 -6.35 -24.74 22.02
CA GLU A 95 -6.12 -26.16 21.84
C GLU A 95 -5.35 -26.46 20.54
N LEU A 96 -4.99 -27.72 20.34
CA LEU A 96 -4.19 -28.17 19.20
C LEU A 96 -4.90 -27.92 17.86
N ASP A 97 -6.23 -27.93 17.85
CA ASP A 97 -7.05 -27.69 16.65
C ASP A 97 -6.77 -26.33 16.01
N MET A 98 -6.86 -25.22 16.75
CA MET A 98 -6.58 -23.89 16.24
C MET A 98 -5.12 -23.72 15.83
N LEU A 99 -4.19 -24.33 16.57
CA LEU A 99 -2.77 -24.33 16.18
C LEU A 99 -2.56 -25.01 14.82
N LEU A 100 -3.26 -26.13 14.58
CA LEU A 100 -3.23 -26.80 13.28
C LEU A 100 -3.93 -25.99 12.19
N TYR A 101 -5.06 -25.33 12.47
CA TYR A 101 -5.69 -24.44 11.50
C TYR A 101 -4.78 -23.30 11.07
N LEU A 102 -4.06 -22.68 12.01
CA LEU A 102 -3.06 -21.65 11.70
C LEU A 102 -1.92 -22.19 10.81
N LYS A 103 -1.50 -23.45 11.00
CA LYS A 103 -0.56 -24.11 10.08
C LYS A 103 -1.19 -24.36 8.72
N ILE A 104 -2.42 -24.86 8.66
CA ILE A 104 -3.12 -25.13 7.40
C ILE A 104 -3.29 -23.86 6.56
N ILE A 105 -3.57 -22.71 7.20
CA ILE A 105 -3.68 -21.41 6.51
C ILE A 105 -2.38 -21.08 5.74
N THR A 106 -1.19 -21.38 6.26
CA THR A 106 0.09 -21.18 5.53
C THR A 106 0.23 -22.03 4.27
N ILE A 107 -0.46 -23.17 4.22
CA ILE A 107 -0.41 -24.08 3.09
C ILE A 107 -1.46 -23.69 2.05
N LEU A 108 -2.63 -23.22 2.51
CA LEU A 108 -3.76 -22.87 1.63
C LEU A 108 -3.61 -21.50 0.96
N PHE A 109 -3.02 -20.51 1.65
CA PHE A 109 -3.00 -19.12 1.20
C PHE A 109 -1.58 -18.54 1.13
N PRO A 110 -1.33 -17.60 0.20
CA PRO A 110 -0.02 -16.95 0.09
C PRO A 110 0.27 -16.06 1.30
N THR A 111 1.48 -16.15 1.83
CA THR A 111 1.94 -15.37 3.01
C THR A 111 2.77 -14.13 2.64
N SER A 112 3.13 -13.97 1.36
CA SER A 112 3.94 -12.84 0.86
C SER A 112 3.17 -11.53 0.70
N ASP A 113 1.86 -11.60 0.49
CA ASP A 113 1.04 -10.46 0.07
C ASP A 113 0.96 -9.36 1.12
N PHE A 114 1.00 -8.09 0.70
CA PHE A 114 0.91 -6.94 1.60
C PHE A 114 -0.25 -7.05 2.60
N TRP A 115 -1.44 -7.36 2.07
CA TRP A 115 -2.65 -7.60 2.83
C TRP A 115 -3.43 -8.78 2.23
N HIS A 116 -3.90 -9.69 3.09
CA HIS A 116 -4.71 -10.84 2.68
C HIS A 116 -5.83 -11.08 3.71
N PRO A 117 -7.08 -11.34 3.27
CA PRO A 117 -8.27 -11.36 4.14
C PRO A 117 -8.27 -12.44 5.21
N VAL A 118 -7.48 -13.50 5.08
CA VAL A 118 -7.36 -14.59 6.07
C VAL A 118 -6.00 -14.59 6.77
N VAL A 119 -4.93 -14.30 6.02
CA VAL A 119 -3.55 -14.41 6.53
C VAL A 119 -3.22 -13.23 7.43
N THR A 120 -3.62 -12.00 7.07
CA THR A 120 -3.37 -10.83 7.92
C THR A 120 -4.11 -10.94 9.26
N PRO A 121 -5.39 -11.33 9.33
CA PRO A 121 -6.04 -11.63 10.61
C PRO A 121 -5.37 -12.77 11.39
N SER A 122 -4.91 -13.83 10.73
CA SER A 122 -4.19 -14.91 11.42
C SER A 122 -2.89 -14.45 12.07
N LEU A 123 -2.14 -13.54 11.43
CA LEU A 123 -0.94 -12.91 12.00
C LEU A 123 -1.28 -12.08 13.25
N VAL A 124 -2.36 -11.28 13.18
CA VAL A 124 -2.83 -10.49 14.33
C VAL A 124 -3.26 -11.40 15.47
N TYR A 125 -4.01 -12.47 15.19
CA TYR A 125 -4.42 -13.46 16.18
C TYR A 125 -3.20 -14.11 16.85
N MET A 126 -2.20 -14.56 16.08
CA MET A 126 -0.96 -15.11 16.64
C MET A 126 -0.19 -14.08 17.49
N SER A 127 -0.22 -12.79 17.13
CA SER A 127 0.42 -11.73 17.93
C SER A 127 -0.28 -11.57 19.28
N GLN A 128 -1.61 -11.61 19.28
CA GLN A 128 -2.39 -11.63 20.52
C GLN A 128 -2.09 -12.86 21.37
N LEU A 129 -1.89 -14.05 20.77
CA LEU A 129 -1.48 -15.25 21.50
C LEU A 129 -0.13 -15.07 22.20
N LEU A 130 0.88 -14.50 21.52
CA LEU A 130 2.21 -14.31 22.12
C LEU A 130 2.25 -13.24 23.21
N THR A 131 1.38 -12.23 23.15
CA THR A 131 1.40 -11.06 24.07
C THR A 131 0.46 -11.20 25.26
N LYS A 132 -0.73 -11.76 25.05
CA LYS A 132 -1.81 -11.76 26.05
C LYS A 132 -1.97 -13.11 26.77
N CYS A 133 -1.47 -14.22 26.22
CA CYS A 133 -1.59 -15.52 26.86
C CYS A 133 -0.60 -15.68 28.01
N ALA A 134 -1.10 -15.97 29.22
CA ALA A 134 -0.27 -16.21 30.38
C ALA A 134 0.39 -17.60 30.32
N ILE A 135 1.68 -17.66 30.65
CA ILE A 135 2.44 -18.91 30.69
C ILE A 135 2.37 -19.46 32.11
N ARG A 136 1.63 -20.56 32.29
CA ARG A 136 1.48 -21.22 33.60
C ARG A 136 2.13 -22.59 33.62
N THR A 137 2.14 -23.26 32.48
CA THR A 137 2.62 -24.64 32.33
C THR A 137 3.71 -24.74 31.27
N GLU A 138 4.48 -25.83 31.30
CA GLU A 138 5.45 -26.15 30.24
C GLU A 138 4.74 -26.39 28.89
N GLU A 139 3.50 -26.86 28.91
CA GLU A 139 2.70 -27.06 27.69
C GLU A 139 2.39 -25.72 27.00
N ASP A 140 2.10 -24.67 27.78
CA ASP A 140 1.89 -23.31 27.25
C ASP A 140 3.16 -22.79 26.55
N ILE A 141 4.35 -23.11 27.07
CA ILE A 141 5.63 -22.75 26.45
C ILE A 141 5.77 -23.46 25.10
N VAL A 142 5.46 -24.76 25.03
CA VAL A 142 5.51 -25.51 23.75
C VAL A 142 4.51 -24.94 22.74
N LYS A 143 3.29 -24.57 23.17
CA LYS A 143 2.30 -23.92 22.30
C LYS A 143 2.80 -22.58 21.77
N GLY A 144 3.36 -21.73 22.63
CA GLY A 144 3.92 -20.45 22.23
C GLY A 144 5.11 -20.61 21.29
N LEU A 145 6.02 -21.54 21.58
CA LEU A 145 7.15 -21.88 20.69
C LEU A 145 6.68 -22.41 19.32
N PHE A 146 5.59 -23.18 19.29
CA PHE A 146 4.96 -23.60 18.03
C PHE A 146 4.41 -22.40 17.24
N VAL A 147 3.75 -21.45 17.90
CA VAL A 147 3.31 -20.19 17.27
C VAL A 147 4.51 -19.38 16.77
N CYS A 148 5.62 -19.34 17.50
CA CYS A 148 6.86 -18.72 17.03
C CYS A 148 7.42 -19.38 15.75
N CYS A 149 7.41 -20.72 15.68
CA CYS A 149 7.75 -21.44 14.44
C CYS A 149 6.83 -21.04 13.28
N LEU A 150 5.52 -20.98 13.52
CA LEU A 150 4.56 -20.55 12.50
C LEU A 150 4.85 -19.13 12.03
N PHE A 151 5.07 -18.18 12.94
CA PHE A 151 5.39 -16.80 12.57
C PHE A 151 6.56 -16.71 11.59
N LEU A 152 7.64 -17.46 11.86
CA LEU A 152 8.78 -17.52 10.96
C LEU A 152 8.42 -18.12 9.59
N ASP A 153 7.55 -19.13 9.55
CA ASP A 153 7.05 -19.67 8.28
C ASP A 153 6.24 -18.60 7.51
N TYR A 154 5.36 -17.85 8.19
CA TYR A 154 4.58 -16.77 7.59
C TYR A 154 5.45 -15.63 7.06
N THR A 155 6.50 -15.23 7.80
CA THR A 155 7.35 -14.10 7.43
C THR A 155 8.58 -14.47 6.60
N SER A 156 8.84 -15.76 6.38
CA SER A 156 10.02 -16.27 5.65
C SER A 156 10.23 -15.62 4.28
N LEU A 157 9.16 -15.39 3.52
CA LEU A 157 9.23 -14.74 2.20
C LEU A 157 9.08 -13.21 2.29
N ALA A 158 8.21 -12.73 3.19
CA ALA A 158 7.88 -11.32 3.29
C ALA A 158 8.92 -10.49 4.06
N GLN A 159 9.81 -11.14 4.82
CA GLN A 159 10.83 -10.54 5.68
C GLN A 159 10.29 -9.43 6.60
N ARG A 160 9.05 -9.58 7.06
CA ARG A 160 8.40 -8.61 7.96
C ARG A 160 8.90 -8.81 9.38
N PHE A 161 9.20 -7.70 10.05
CA PHE A 161 9.58 -7.70 11.45
C PHE A 161 8.38 -7.94 12.37
N VAL A 162 8.50 -8.94 13.25
CA VAL A 162 7.49 -9.27 14.28
C VAL A 162 8.12 -9.09 15.67
N PRO A 163 7.82 -7.99 16.38
CA PRO A 163 8.42 -7.72 17.69
C PRO A 163 7.97 -8.70 18.78
N GLU A 164 6.72 -9.17 18.72
CA GLU A 164 6.14 -10.09 19.70
C GLU A 164 6.89 -11.43 19.73
N LEU A 165 7.36 -11.87 18.58
CA LEU A 165 8.19 -13.07 18.44
C LEU A 165 9.51 -12.93 19.21
N VAL A 166 10.23 -11.83 19.02
CA VAL A 166 11.53 -11.60 19.69
C VAL A 166 11.32 -11.47 21.20
N ASN A 167 10.28 -10.73 21.61
CA ASN A 167 9.92 -10.57 23.02
C ASN A 167 9.56 -11.90 23.68
N PHE A 168 8.81 -12.75 22.98
CA PHE A 168 8.43 -14.06 23.49
C PHE A 168 9.64 -14.98 23.64
N LEU A 169 10.55 -15.01 22.66
CA LEU A 169 11.79 -15.79 22.73
C LEU A 169 12.69 -15.31 23.87
N LEU A 170 12.82 -13.99 24.06
CA LEU A 170 13.54 -13.41 25.20
C LEU A 170 12.92 -13.88 26.53
N GLY A 171 11.60 -13.83 26.64
CA GLY A 171 10.88 -14.29 27.82
C GLY A 171 11.07 -15.78 28.11
N VAL A 172 11.00 -16.64 27.08
CA VAL A 172 11.23 -18.09 27.23
C VAL A 172 12.66 -18.36 27.72
N LEU A 173 13.66 -17.70 27.14
CA LEU A 173 15.05 -17.87 27.57
C LEU A 173 15.25 -17.34 29.00
N HIS A 174 14.55 -16.28 29.40
CA HIS A 174 14.57 -15.78 30.78
C HIS A 174 14.04 -16.80 31.78
N LEU A 175 12.99 -17.56 31.42
CA LEU A 175 12.45 -18.62 32.29
C LEU A 175 13.43 -19.77 32.57
N ALA A 176 14.49 -19.90 31.77
CA ALA A 176 15.53 -20.90 31.97
C ALA A 176 16.61 -20.48 32.99
N ILE A 177 16.62 -19.21 33.42
CA ILE A 177 17.65 -18.65 34.31
C ILE A 177 17.19 -18.72 35.79
N PRO A 178 17.89 -19.45 36.68
CA PRO A 178 17.58 -19.52 38.12
C PRO A 178 17.89 -18.26 38.94
N SER A 179 18.94 -17.48 38.60
CA SER A 179 19.38 -16.30 39.36
C SER A 179 19.04 -15.01 38.61
N LYS A 180 18.07 -14.25 39.14
CA LYS A 180 17.39 -13.15 38.43
C LYS A 180 17.83 -11.76 38.90
N GLU A 181 19.09 -11.64 39.31
CA GLU A 181 19.68 -10.34 39.61
C GLU A 181 19.57 -9.42 38.38
N THR A 182 19.58 -8.10 38.61
CA THR A 182 19.29 -7.03 37.65
C THR A 182 20.04 -7.17 36.33
N GLN A 183 19.49 -7.97 35.42
CA GLN A 183 19.95 -8.06 34.04
C GLN A 183 19.32 -6.87 33.33
N GLY A 184 20.15 -5.95 32.82
CA GLY A 184 19.75 -4.63 32.29
C GLY A 184 18.85 -4.63 31.04
N TYR A 185 17.83 -5.48 31.00
CA TYR A 185 16.78 -5.54 29.99
C TYR A 185 15.39 -5.51 30.65
N SER A 186 14.40 -5.01 29.92
CA SER A 186 13.00 -5.00 30.36
C SER A 186 12.27 -6.22 29.80
N LEU A 187 11.57 -6.97 30.65
CA LEU A 187 10.66 -8.01 30.21
C LEU A 187 9.29 -7.43 29.95
N LEU A 188 8.68 -7.84 28.85
CA LEU A 188 7.33 -7.46 28.47
C LEU A 188 6.33 -8.58 28.81
N PRO A 189 5.06 -8.22 29.08
CA PRO A 189 3.98 -9.20 29.21
C PRO A 189 3.97 -10.16 28.01
N PRO A 190 3.71 -11.46 28.21
CA PRO A 190 3.13 -12.09 29.40
C PRO A 190 4.13 -12.52 30.47
N PHE A 191 5.43 -12.26 30.28
CA PHE A 191 6.47 -12.70 31.21
C PHE A 191 6.65 -11.69 32.33
N VAL A 192 6.89 -12.19 33.54
CA VAL A 192 7.15 -11.38 34.73
C VAL A 192 8.48 -11.80 35.33
N SER A 193 9.38 -10.84 35.59
CA SER A 193 10.73 -11.10 36.11
C SER A 193 10.71 -11.90 37.41
N LEU A 194 9.78 -11.58 38.31
CA LEU A 194 9.62 -12.24 39.61
C LEU A 194 8.18 -12.75 39.74
N GLY A 195 8.01 -14.06 39.76
CA GLY A 195 6.68 -14.68 39.87
C GLY A 195 6.73 -16.19 40.13
N LYS A 196 5.59 -16.77 40.50
CA LYS A 196 5.45 -18.21 40.81
C LYS A 196 5.86 -19.12 39.66
N HIS A 197 5.63 -18.69 38.42
CA HIS A 197 5.92 -19.43 37.18
C HIS A 197 7.25 -19.02 36.54
N SER A 198 8.09 -18.30 37.28
CA SER A 198 9.24 -17.64 36.67
C SER A 198 10.46 -18.57 36.52
N ASN A 199 10.44 -19.75 37.16
CA ASN A 199 11.50 -20.77 37.09
C ASN A 199 11.05 -22.06 36.36
N LEU A 200 10.06 -21.98 35.47
CA LEU A 200 9.46 -23.15 34.82
C LEU A 200 10.45 -23.98 33.98
N LEU A 201 11.46 -23.35 33.39
CA LEU A 201 12.45 -24.03 32.53
C LEU A 201 13.80 -24.27 33.22
N VAL A 202 13.91 -23.94 34.50
CA VAL A 202 15.12 -24.21 35.28
C VAL A 202 15.24 -25.72 35.51
N VAL A 203 16.39 -26.29 35.16
CA VAL A 203 16.70 -27.70 35.40
C VAL A 203 17.39 -27.82 36.77
N SER A 204 16.74 -28.47 37.72
CA SER A 204 17.20 -28.54 39.12
C SER A 204 18.19 -29.70 39.40
N GLU A 205 18.31 -30.70 38.53
CA GLU A 205 19.11 -31.92 38.78
C GLU A 205 20.06 -32.26 37.62
N LYS A 206 21.31 -32.64 37.96
CA LYS A 206 22.38 -33.03 37.02
C LYS A 206 22.18 -34.42 36.39
N SER A 207 21.33 -35.27 36.97
CA SER A 207 21.07 -36.64 36.48
C SER A 207 20.26 -36.67 35.19
N GLY A 208 19.46 -35.63 34.91
CA GLY A 208 18.65 -35.53 33.69
C GLY A 208 19.40 -35.01 32.47
N THR A 209 20.58 -34.40 32.64
CA THR A 209 21.32 -33.76 31.53
C THR A 209 22.13 -34.74 30.68
N GLU A 210 22.51 -35.89 31.23
CA GLU A 210 23.34 -36.88 30.53
C GLU A 210 22.56 -37.75 29.53
N THR A 211 21.23 -37.84 29.70
CA THR A 211 20.35 -38.64 28.83
C THR A 211 19.72 -37.83 27.70
N TRP A 212 19.95 -36.53 27.65
CA TRP A 212 19.32 -35.67 26.67
C TRP A 212 20.00 -35.75 25.31
N GLN A 213 19.19 -35.96 24.27
CA GLN A 213 19.58 -35.79 22.87
C GLN A 213 18.64 -34.79 22.22
N LYS A 214 19.17 -33.97 21.30
CA LYS A 214 18.35 -33.07 20.48
C LYS A 214 17.33 -33.87 19.67
N GLN A 215 16.08 -33.89 20.13
CA GLN A 215 14.95 -34.50 19.45
C GLN A 215 13.88 -33.45 19.17
N ASN A 216 13.17 -33.63 18.06
CA ASN A 216 12.01 -32.78 17.75
C ASN A 216 10.92 -33.03 18.80
N ILE A 217 10.34 -31.95 19.32
CA ILE A 217 9.25 -32.04 20.29
C ILE A 217 8.03 -32.61 19.56
N SER A 218 7.57 -33.78 20.02
CA SER A 218 6.38 -34.41 19.47
C SER A 218 5.14 -33.57 19.78
N LEU A 219 4.28 -33.37 18.79
CA LEU A 219 2.98 -32.68 18.97
C LEU A 219 2.06 -33.42 19.95
N HIS A 220 2.33 -34.69 20.26
CA HIS A 220 1.65 -35.45 21.31
C HIS A 220 1.87 -34.86 22.71
N VAL A 221 2.92 -34.05 22.91
CA VAL A 221 3.15 -33.35 24.18
C VAL A 221 2.09 -32.26 24.43
N LEU A 222 1.45 -31.76 23.36
CA LEU A 222 0.36 -30.78 23.42
C LEU A 222 -1.01 -31.42 23.70
N SER A 223 -1.14 -32.74 23.53
CA SER A 223 -2.35 -33.48 23.93
C SER A 223 -2.22 -33.91 25.39
N ARG A 224 -2.99 -33.24 26.28
CA ARG A 224 -3.19 -33.49 27.73
C ARG A 224 -2.36 -34.67 28.25
N SER A 225 -1.15 -34.38 28.71
CA SER A 225 -0.25 -35.41 29.22
C SER A 225 -0.62 -35.81 30.64
N THR A 226 -0.96 -37.08 30.86
CA THR A 226 -1.19 -37.66 32.19
C THR A 226 0.14 -38.14 32.75
N GLY A 227 0.63 -37.48 33.82
CA GLY A 227 1.71 -37.96 34.69
C GLY A 227 3.07 -38.15 34.01
N LYS A 228 3.79 -37.06 33.75
CA LYS A 228 5.18 -37.10 33.25
C LYS A 228 6.16 -37.45 34.37
N SER A 229 7.14 -38.31 34.08
CA SER A 229 8.29 -38.52 34.97
C SER A 229 9.13 -37.24 35.06
N LYS A 230 9.80 -37.01 36.19
CA LYS A 230 10.69 -35.85 36.40
C LYS A 230 11.80 -35.76 35.33
N VAL A 231 12.25 -36.90 34.80
CA VAL A 231 13.26 -36.97 33.73
C VAL A 231 12.69 -36.48 32.40
N GLU A 232 11.45 -36.87 32.08
CA GLU A 232 10.77 -36.44 30.85
C GLU A 232 10.49 -34.93 30.86
N THR A 233 10.10 -34.37 32.00
CA THR A 233 9.95 -32.92 32.14
C THR A 233 11.28 -32.18 31.96
N ASN A 234 12.38 -32.71 32.51
CA ASN A 234 13.70 -32.10 32.31
C ASN A 234 14.13 -32.15 30.84
N ASN A 235 13.91 -33.28 30.16
CA ASN A 235 14.19 -33.41 28.73
C ASN A 235 13.34 -32.45 27.89
N LEU A 236 12.06 -32.26 28.23
CA LEU A 236 11.20 -31.28 27.57
C LEU A 236 11.70 -29.85 27.79
N ARG A 237 12.11 -29.47 29.01
CA ARG A 237 12.68 -28.14 29.30
C ARG A 237 13.93 -27.87 28.47
N LEU A 238 14.86 -28.81 28.43
CA LEU A 238 16.08 -28.71 27.62
C LEU A 238 15.76 -28.59 26.12
N SER A 239 14.81 -29.38 25.63
CA SER A 239 14.34 -29.30 24.23
C SER A 239 13.66 -27.96 23.91
N CYS A 240 12.89 -27.39 24.85
CA CYS A 240 12.30 -26.05 24.70
C CYS A 240 13.37 -24.96 24.59
N VAL A 241 14.42 -25.03 25.42
CA VAL A 241 15.55 -24.08 25.35
C VAL A 241 16.31 -24.26 24.04
N ALA A 242 16.60 -25.50 23.63
CA ALA A 242 17.25 -25.79 22.35
C ALA A 242 16.45 -25.24 21.15
N LEU A 243 15.13 -25.39 21.19
CA LEU A 243 14.24 -24.88 20.15
C LEU A 243 14.17 -23.35 20.17
N ALA A 244 14.09 -22.73 21.35
CA ALA A 244 14.14 -21.27 21.48
C ALA A 244 15.44 -20.70 20.90
N LEU A 245 16.61 -21.30 21.21
CA LEU A 245 17.90 -20.91 20.62
C LEU A 245 17.91 -21.08 19.10
N ALA A 246 17.39 -22.20 18.58
CA ALA A 246 17.29 -22.42 17.14
C ALA A 246 16.37 -21.40 16.46
N LEU A 247 15.28 -20.99 17.11
CA LEU A 247 14.39 -19.95 16.61
C LEU A 247 15.05 -18.57 16.63
N VAL A 248 15.80 -18.23 17.68
CA VAL A 248 16.62 -17.01 17.71
C VAL A 248 17.62 -17.03 16.55
N GLN A 249 18.28 -18.16 16.31
CA GLN A 249 19.20 -18.32 15.17
C GLN A 249 18.53 -18.10 13.80
N ARG A 250 17.25 -18.45 13.66
CA ARG A 250 16.48 -18.17 12.45
C ARG A 250 16.06 -16.69 12.38
N CYS A 251 15.69 -16.10 13.50
CA CYS A 251 15.36 -14.67 13.59
C CYS A 251 16.56 -13.80 13.18
N THR A 252 17.78 -14.20 13.55
CA THR A 252 18.99 -13.44 13.18
C THR A 252 19.27 -13.49 11.69
N ALA A 253 19.03 -14.64 11.05
CA ALA A 253 19.16 -14.77 9.60
C ALA A 253 18.11 -13.94 8.83
N LEU A 254 16.88 -13.82 9.35
CA LEU A 254 15.81 -13.06 8.71
C LEU A 254 15.94 -11.55 8.95
N TYR A 255 16.30 -11.14 10.16
CA TYR A 255 16.32 -9.74 10.57
C TYR A 255 17.69 -9.07 10.44
N GLY A 256 18.71 -9.79 9.96
CA GLY A 256 20.08 -9.27 9.84
C GLY A 256 20.20 -8.06 8.90
N GLU A 257 19.30 -7.90 7.94
CA GLU A 257 19.28 -6.74 7.03
C GLU A 257 18.63 -5.49 7.63
N LEU A 258 17.98 -5.60 8.79
CA LEU A 258 17.28 -4.47 9.39
C LEU A 258 18.26 -3.44 9.97
N PRO A 259 18.04 -2.13 9.75
CA PRO A 259 18.94 -1.09 10.26
C PRO A 259 18.97 -1.04 11.80
N SER A 260 17.90 -1.48 12.46
CA SER A 260 17.78 -1.52 13.93
C SER A 260 18.10 -2.89 14.54
N PHE A 261 18.75 -3.79 13.80
CA PHE A 261 19.05 -5.15 14.23
C PHE A 261 19.77 -5.22 15.59
N HIS A 262 20.77 -4.36 15.80
CA HIS A 262 21.56 -4.31 17.04
C HIS A 262 20.73 -4.02 18.29
N GLU A 263 19.78 -3.09 18.18
CA GLU A 263 18.92 -2.70 19.30
C GLU A 263 17.90 -3.80 19.62
N ILE A 264 17.39 -4.47 18.57
CA ILE A 264 16.44 -5.58 18.72
C ILE A 264 17.12 -6.79 19.39
N VAL A 265 18.36 -7.09 18.99
CA VAL A 265 19.12 -8.24 19.49
C VAL A 265 19.79 -7.97 20.84
N GLY A 266 20.07 -6.71 21.18
CA GLY A 266 20.77 -6.31 22.40
C GLY A 266 20.28 -7.02 23.67
N PRO A 267 18.97 -7.00 24.01
CA PRO A 267 18.42 -7.71 25.16
C PRO A 267 18.68 -9.22 25.14
N VAL A 268 18.53 -9.85 23.97
CA VAL A 268 18.75 -11.29 23.79
C VAL A 268 20.23 -11.63 23.97
N ARG A 269 21.13 -10.79 23.47
CA ARG A 269 22.58 -10.94 23.64
C ARG A 269 22.99 -10.84 25.11
N LEU A 270 22.48 -9.84 25.83
CA LEU A 270 22.71 -9.67 27.27
C LEU A 270 22.21 -10.90 28.05
N LEU A 271 21.03 -11.41 27.72
CA LEU A 271 20.48 -12.62 28.33
C LEU A 271 21.33 -13.86 28.00
N LEU A 272 21.75 -14.04 26.75
CA LEU A 272 22.59 -15.18 26.38
C LEU A 272 23.96 -15.13 27.06
N SER A 273 24.53 -13.94 27.30
CA SER A 273 25.76 -13.78 28.06
C SER A 273 25.61 -14.15 29.54
N SER A 274 24.45 -13.87 30.16
CA SER A 274 24.17 -14.31 31.53
C SER A 274 23.94 -15.83 31.61
N LEU A 275 23.35 -16.43 30.57
CA LEU A 275 23.25 -17.90 30.43
C LEU A 275 24.63 -18.58 30.35
N VAL A 276 25.66 -17.94 29.76
CA VAL A 276 27.03 -18.51 29.72
C VAL A 276 27.57 -18.79 31.10
N LEU A 277 27.32 -17.91 32.08
CA LEU A 277 27.75 -18.10 33.46
C LEU A 277 27.13 -19.36 34.10
N GLN A 278 26.00 -19.83 33.55
CA GLN A 278 25.30 -21.04 33.99
C GLN A 278 25.49 -22.23 33.03
N ALA A 279 26.10 -22.00 31.85
CA ALA A 279 26.26 -22.99 30.78
C ALA A 279 27.05 -24.22 31.17
N ALA A 280 27.89 -24.13 32.21
CA ALA A 280 28.60 -25.25 32.82
C ALA A 280 27.68 -26.39 33.32
N LYS A 281 26.35 -26.19 33.35
CA LYS A 281 25.35 -27.21 33.75
C LYS A 281 24.57 -27.84 32.57
N TYR A 282 24.71 -27.34 31.34
CA TYR A 282 23.93 -27.82 30.19
C TYR A 282 24.66 -28.88 29.35
N PRO A 283 23.94 -29.72 28.59
CA PRO A 283 24.53 -30.71 27.68
C PRO A 283 25.41 -30.06 26.58
N PRO A 284 26.45 -30.75 26.07
CA PRO A 284 27.41 -30.19 25.12
C PRO A 284 26.76 -29.71 23.81
N GLN A 285 25.79 -30.45 23.29
CA GLN A 285 25.02 -30.06 22.08
C GLN A 285 24.30 -28.71 22.26
N LEU A 286 23.82 -28.40 23.46
CA LEU A 286 23.15 -27.12 23.73
C LEU A 286 24.16 -25.97 23.87
N GLN A 287 25.34 -26.27 24.42
CA GLN A 287 26.45 -25.31 24.51
C GLN A 287 26.95 -24.91 23.12
N GLU A 288 27.13 -25.86 22.20
CA GLU A 288 27.51 -25.59 20.81
C GLU A 288 26.48 -24.72 20.09
N LEU A 289 25.18 -25.01 20.27
CA LEU A 289 24.11 -24.20 19.70
C LEU A 289 24.08 -22.78 20.29
N HIS A 290 24.29 -22.66 21.60
CA HIS A 290 24.37 -21.37 22.28
C HIS A 290 25.54 -20.54 21.73
N GLN A 291 26.74 -21.12 21.63
CA GLN A 291 27.92 -20.46 21.08
C GLN A 291 27.69 -20.01 19.63
N SER A 292 27.14 -20.89 18.79
CA SER A 292 26.81 -20.57 17.40
C SER A 292 25.78 -19.43 17.27
N VAL A 293 24.83 -19.34 18.20
CA VAL A 293 23.88 -18.22 18.23
C VAL A 293 24.59 -16.95 18.65
N LEU A 294 25.39 -16.97 19.72
CA LEU A 294 26.09 -15.80 20.24
C LEU A 294 27.02 -15.17 19.18
N GLU A 295 27.79 -15.99 18.46
CA GLU A 295 28.64 -15.54 17.35
C GLU A 295 27.86 -14.82 16.26
N LYS A 296 26.64 -15.29 15.94
CA LYS A 296 25.75 -14.65 14.97
C LYS A 296 25.13 -13.34 15.48
N LEU A 297 25.08 -13.13 16.80
CA LEU A 297 24.59 -11.87 17.39
C LEU A 297 25.69 -10.81 17.50
N ASP A 298 26.97 -11.22 17.56
CA ASP A 298 28.12 -10.35 17.75
C ASP A 298 28.68 -9.70 16.47
N VAL A 299 27.90 -9.71 15.38
CA VAL A 299 28.29 -9.04 14.11
C VAL A 299 28.39 -7.53 14.36
N PRO A 300 29.49 -6.83 14.01
CA PRO A 300 29.62 -5.39 14.20
C PRO A 300 28.75 -4.59 13.20
N GLY A 301 28.05 -3.58 13.71
CA GLY A 301 27.09 -2.80 12.93
C GLY A 301 27.68 -1.57 12.27
N THR A 302 27.37 -1.38 10.99
CA THR A 302 27.56 -0.09 10.33
C THR A 302 26.34 0.80 10.57
N TYR A 303 26.42 1.70 11.54
CA TYR A 303 25.37 2.68 11.79
C TYR A 303 25.37 3.76 10.72
N ARG A 304 24.24 3.94 10.04
CA ARG A 304 23.97 5.11 9.20
C ARG A 304 22.84 5.92 9.85
N PRO A 305 23.03 7.22 10.11
CA PRO A 305 21.97 8.04 10.69
C PRO A 305 20.77 8.11 9.72
N LEU A 306 19.56 8.15 10.28
CA LEU A 306 18.34 8.31 9.48
C LEU A 306 18.35 9.69 8.82
N VAL A 307 18.18 9.71 7.49
CA VAL A 307 18.06 10.94 6.70
C VAL A 307 16.62 11.02 6.23
N CYS A 308 15.89 12.06 6.61
CA CYS A 308 14.55 12.30 6.10
C CYS A 308 14.60 12.48 4.58
N ASP A 309 13.75 11.73 3.86
CA ASP A 309 13.67 11.83 2.40
C ASP A 309 13.35 13.27 1.99
N LYS A 310 14.30 13.87 1.26
CA LYS A 310 14.10 15.19 0.66
C LYS A 310 13.09 15.04 -0.46
N ARG A 311 11.95 15.74 -0.37
CA ARG A 311 10.95 15.78 -1.45
C ARG A 311 11.62 16.29 -2.72
N LYS A 312 11.42 15.58 -3.82
CA LYS A 312 11.83 16.07 -5.14
C LYS A 312 11.11 17.41 -5.41
N PRO A 313 11.81 18.44 -5.91
CA PRO A 313 11.17 19.72 -6.20
C PRO A 313 10.05 19.54 -7.22
N VAL A 314 8.90 20.15 -6.98
CA VAL A 314 7.74 20.07 -7.88
C VAL A 314 8.10 20.76 -9.20
N PRO A 315 7.93 20.10 -10.36
CA PRO A 315 8.23 20.72 -11.65
C PRO A 315 7.29 21.92 -11.89
N LEU A 316 7.78 22.91 -12.64
CA LEU A 316 6.99 24.06 -13.05
C LEU A 316 5.74 23.60 -13.83
N LYS A 317 4.59 24.23 -13.56
CA LYS A 317 3.34 23.93 -14.29
C LYS A 317 3.51 24.30 -15.75
N LEU A 318 3.43 23.32 -16.64
CA LEU A 318 3.41 23.53 -18.08
C LEU A 318 1.98 23.88 -18.51
N TYR A 319 1.82 24.99 -19.22
CA TYR A 319 0.54 25.39 -19.81
C TYR A 319 0.50 24.97 -21.28
N THR A 320 -0.61 24.34 -21.69
CA THR A 320 -0.82 24.00 -23.11
C THR A 320 -1.13 25.28 -23.90
N PRO A 321 -0.34 25.64 -24.92
CA PRO A 321 -0.63 26.81 -25.74
C PRO A 321 -1.93 26.59 -26.52
N LYS A 322 -2.76 27.64 -26.62
CA LYS A 322 -3.98 27.63 -27.42
C LYS A 322 -3.61 27.78 -28.91
N ILE A 323 -3.33 26.67 -29.57
CA ILE A 323 -3.01 26.66 -31.01
C ILE A 323 -4.33 26.67 -31.79
N VAL A 324 -4.58 27.75 -32.54
CA VAL A 324 -5.70 27.85 -33.47
C VAL A 324 -5.19 27.48 -34.86
N LYS A 325 -5.74 26.42 -35.47
CA LYS A 325 -5.42 26.04 -36.87
C LYS A 325 -5.99 27.11 -37.82
N VAL A 326 -5.14 28.04 -38.24
CA VAL A 326 -5.49 29.04 -39.27
C VAL A 326 -5.54 28.33 -40.62
N LEU A 327 -6.75 27.95 -41.07
CA LEU A 327 -6.95 27.31 -42.39
C LEU A 327 -6.96 28.32 -43.54
N GLU A 328 -7.24 29.60 -43.26
CA GLU A 328 -7.28 30.66 -44.27
C GLU A 328 -6.67 31.96 -43.71
N PHE A 329 -5.63 32.47 -44.36
CA PHE A 329 -5.02 33.76 -44.01
C PHE A 329 -6.02 34.91 -44.26
N GLY A 330 -6.26 35.74 -43.24
CA GLY A 330 -7.07 36.95 -43.36
C GLY A 330 -8.52 36.85 -42.85
N ARG A 331 -9.03 35.66 -42.54
CA ARG A 331 -10.33 35.53 -41.85
C ARG A 331 -10.15 35.66 -40.34
N LYS A 332 -10.83 36.62 -39.72
CA LYS A 332 -10.90 36.75 -38.26
C LYS A 332 -11.72 35.58 -37.68
N GLN A 333 -11.06 34.63 -37.04
CA GLN A 333 -11.73 33.57 -36.28
C GLN A 333 -11.98 34.02 -34.84
N GLY A 334 -13.06 33.50 -34.22
CA GLY A 334 -13.30 33.64 -32.78
C GLY A 334 -14.50 34.50 -32.36
N SER A 335 -15.21 35.13 -33.30
CA SER A 335 -16.46 35.85 -33.01
C SER A 335 -17.70 35.01 -33.34
N SER A 336 -18.79 35.28 -32.63
CA SER A 336 -20.10 34.66 -32.93
C SER A 336 -20.54 35.02 -34.35
N LYS A 337 -21.34 34.17 -35.01
CA LYS A 337 -21.88 34.44 -36.35
C LYS A 337 -22.58 35.81 -36.42
N GLN A 338 -23.32 36.17 -35.37
CA GLN A 338 -24.00 37.46 -35.27
C GLN A 338 -23.03 38.65 -35.24
N GLU A 339 -21.90 38.52 -34.55
CA GLU A 339 -20.88 39.57 -34.47
C GLU A 339 -20.16 39.74 -35.82
N GLN A 340 -19.90 38.63 -36.54
CA GLN A 340 -19.31 38.67 -37.88
C GLN A 340 -20.23 39.37 -38.87
N GLU A 341 -21.53 39.04 -38.86
CA GLU A 341 -22.54 39.70 -39.69
C GLU A 341 -22.64 41.18 -39.37
N ARG A 342 -22.67 41.55 -38.09
CA ARG A 342 -22.68 42.97 -37.68
C ARG A 342 -21.45 43.71 -38.19
N GLN A 343 -20.24 43.14 -38.05
CA GLN A 343 -19.02 43.77 -38.56
C GLN A 343 -19.03 43.89 -40.10
N ARG A 344 -19.53 42.87 -40.81
CA ARG A 344 -19.69 42.90 -42.27
C ARG A 344 -20.63 44.00 -42.71
N LEU A 345 -21.77 44.16 -42.04
CA LEU A 345 -22.76 45.21 -42.32
C LEU A 345 -22.18 46.61 -42.05
N VAL A 346 -21.49 46.80 -40.92
CA VAL A 346 -20.82 48.08 -40.60
C VAL A 346 -19.75 48.42 -41.63
N HIS A 347 -18.96 47.44 -42.08
CA HIS A 347 -17.96 47.66 -43.12
C HIS A 347 -18.61 48.05 -44.46
N LYS A 348 -19.67 47.34 -44.87
CA LYS A 348 -20.42 47.65 -46.08
C LYS A 348 -20.99 49.06 -46.02
N HIS A 349 -21.68 49.41 -44.93
CA HIS A 349 -22.23 50.75 -44.72
C HIS A 349 -21.16 51.85 -44.82
N ARG A 350 -20.01 51.67 -44.16
CA ARG A 350 -18.89 52.64 -44.22
C ARG A 350 -18.31 52.76 -45.62
N ARG A 351 -18.25 51.67 -46.40
CA ARG A 351 -17.74 51.68 -47.78
C ARG A 351 -18.69 52.44 -48.70
N GLU A 352 -19.98 52.12 -48.65
CA GLU A 352 -21.01 52.80 -49.45
C GLU A 352 -21.08 54.29 -49.12
N LEU A 353 -21.09 54.65 -47.82
CA LEU A 353 -21.11 56.04 -47.39
C LEU A 353 -19.87 56.82 -47.88
N LYS A 354 -18.68 56.21 -47.80
CA LYS A 354 -17.46 56.83 -48.35
C LYS A 354 -17.51 56.96 -49.88
N GLY A 355 -18.16 56.02 -50.59
CA GLY A 355 -18.38 56.09 -52.03
C GLY A 355 -19.29 57.27 -52.40
N ALA A 356 -20.48 57.33 -51.81
CA ALA A 356 -21.46 58.40 -52.05
C ALA A 356 -20.89 59.79 -51.74
N VAL A 357 -20.18 59.95 -50.62
CA VAL A 357 -19.55 61.24 -50.28
C VAL A 357 -18.48 61.63 -51.32
N ARG A 358 -17.73 60.68 -51.89
CA ARG A 358 -16.75 60.99 -52.95
C ARG A 358 -17.41 61.38 -54.27
N GLU A 359 -18.58 60.85 -54.58
CA GLU A 359 -19.36 61.22 -55.77
C GLU A 359 -19.95 62.61 -55.63
N ILE A 360 -20.63 62.90 -54.51
CA ILE A 360 -21.15 64.24 -54.20
C ILE A 360 -20.04 65.30 -54.28
N ARG A 361 -18.84 64.99 -53.78
CA ARG A 361 -17.69 65.90 -53.89
C ARG A 361 -17.24 66.13 -55.33
N ARG A 362 -17.26 65.10 -56.18
CA ARG A 362 -16.93 65.23 -57.61
C ARG A 362 -17.99 66.03 -58.36
N ASP A 363 -19.26 65.81 -58.06
CA ASP A 363 -20.38 66.55 -58.66
C ASP A 363 -20.34 68.02 -58.27
N ASN A 364 -20.08 68.32 -57.00
CA ASN A 364 -19.90 69.71 -56.54
C ASN A 364 -18.73 70.40 -57.24
N GLN A 365 -17.60 69.70 -57.45
CA GLN A 365 -16.47 70.24 -58.21
C GLN A 365 -16.82 70.48 -59.68
N PHE A 366 -17.62 69.60 -60.28
CA PHE A 366 -18.09 69.74 -61.65
C PHE A 366 -19.03 70.96 -61.80
N LEU A 367 -20.03 71.09 -60.93
CA LEU A 367 -20.94 72.22 -60.90
C LEU A 367 -20.20 73.54 -60.69
N ALA A 368 -19.22 73.58 -59.78
CA ALA A 368 -18.40 74.77 -59.55
C ALA A 368 -17.62 75.18 -60.81
N LYS A 369 -17.07 74.22 -61.57
CA LYS A 369 -16.38 74.49 -62.85
C LYS A 369 -17.33 75.02 -63.91
N MET A 370 -18.53 74.43 -64.05
CA MET A 370 -19.54 74.91 -64.99
C MET A 370 -19.99 76.34 -64.67
N GLN A 371 -20.32 76.61 -63.41
CA GLN A 371 -20.72 77.96 -62.97
C GLN A 371 -19.61 78.98 -63.22
N LEU A 372 -18.35 78.64 -62.94
CA LEU A 372 -17.22 79.52 -63.19
C LEU A 372 -17.02 79.79 -64.69
N ALA A 373 -17.16 78.77 -65.54
CA ALA A 373 -17.10 78.94 -67.00
C ALA A 373 -18.21 79.87 -67.50
N GLU A 374 -19.44 79.71 -67.03
CA GLU A 374 -20.58 80.56 -67.38
C GLU A 374 -20.39 82.02 -66.92
N VAL A 375 -19.82 82.23 -65.73
CA VAL A 375 -19.47 83.57 -65.23
C VAL A 375 -18.38 84.21 -66.11
N MET A 376 -17.32 83.45 -66.44
CA MET A 376 -16.24 83.94 -67.30
C MET A 376 -16.73 84.32 -68.71
N GLU A 377 -17.63 83.52 -69.28
CA GLU A 377 -18.24 83.79 -70.57
C GLU A 377 -19.06 85.09 -70.53
N ARG A 378 -19.97 85.22 -69.55
CA ARG A 378 -20.76 86.45 -69.32
C ARG A 378 -19.88 87.69 -69.11
N ASP A 379 -18.79 87.57 -68.34
CA ASP A 379 -17.84 88.65 -68.13
C ASP A 379 -17.07 89.00 -69.41
N SER A 380 -16.70 88.00 -70.22
CA SER A 380 -16.03 88.22 -71.51
C SER A 380 -16.94 88.95 -72.50
N GLU A 381 -18.22 88.58 -72.57
CA GLU A 381 -19.23 89.25 -73.38
C GLU A 381 -19.45 90.69 -72.92
N ARG A 382 -19.58 90.91 -71.61
CA ARG A 382 -19.70 92.24 -71.03
C ARG A 382 -18.49 93.10 -71.36
N LYS A 383 -17.26 92.58 -71.20
CA LYS A 383 -16.02 93.30 -71.55
C LYS A 383 -15.96 93.63 -73.05
N ARG A 384 -16.37 92.71 -73.93
CA ARG A 384 -16.45 92.95 -75.38
C ARG A 384 -17.43 94.09 -75.70
N LYS A 385 -18.63 94.06 -75.12
CA LYS A 385 -19.65 95.13 -75.29
C LYS A 385 -19.12 96.48 -74.78
N VAL A 386 -18.51 96.51 -73.60
CA VAL A 386 -17.91 97.73 -73.03
C VAL A 386 -16.80 98.27 -73.95
N LYS A 387 -15.93 97.41 -74.48
CA LYS A 387 -14.86 97.84 -75.39
C LYS A 387 -15.42 98.42 -76.70
N GLN A 388 -16.47 97.81 -77.26
CA GLN A 388 -17.17 98.36 -78.44
C GLN A 388 -17.76 99.74 -78.15
N LEU A 389 -18.39 99.93 -76.99
CA LEU A 389 -18.91 101.24 -76.57
C LEU A 389 -17.78 102.28 -76.44
N PHE A 390 -16.68 101.95 -75.77
CA PHE A 390 -15.52 102.85 -75.66
C PHE A 390 -14.89 103.17 -77.01
N GLN A 391 -14.81 102.19 -77.92
CA GLN A 391 -14.30 102.44 -79.28
C GLN A 391 -15.23 103.39 -80.05
N SER A 392 -16.56 103.24 -79.91
CA SER A 392 -17.52 104.17 -80.50
C SER A 392 -17.38 105.59 -79.94
N LEU A 393 -17.17 105.73 -78.62
CA LEU A 393 -16.94 107.02 -77.97
C LEU A 393 -15.62 107.66 -78.43
N ALA A 394 -14.55 106.87 -78.55
CA ALA A 394 -13.27 107.35 -79.06
C ALA A 394 -13.35 107.83 -80.51
N GLN A 395 -14.16 107.15 -81.34
CA GLN A 395 -14.42 107.57 -82.71
C GLN A 395 -15.19 108.90 -82.75
N GLN A 396 -16.21 109.07 -81.90
CA GLN A 396 -16.93 110.35 -81.74
C GLN A 396 -15.98 111.48 -81.29
N GLU A 397 -15.05 111.22 -80.36
CA GLU A 397 -14.06 112.21 -79.93
C GLU A 397 -13.08 112.57 -81.06
N GLY A 398 -12.68 111.57 -81.86
CA GLY A 398 -11.88 111.77 -83.07
C GLY A 398 -12.57 112.66 -84.09
N ASP A 399 -13.84 112.37 -84.39
CA ASP A 399 -14.69 113.18 -85.28
C ASP A 399 -14.83 114.61 -84.75
N TRP A 400 -15.02 114.79 -83.44
CA TRP A 400 -15.08 116.10 -82.80
C TRP A 400 -13.76 116.88 -82.90
N LYS A 401 -12.61 116.21 -82.70
CA LYS A 401 -11.28 116.83 -82.90
C LYS A 401 -11.02 117.20 -84.35
N ALA A 402 -11.46 116.38 -85.31
CA ALA A 402 -11.37 116.68 -86.74
C ALA A 402 -12.23 117.91 -87.11
N LEU A 403 -13.46 118.00 -86.58
CA LEU A 403 -14.31 119.19 -86.67
C LEU A 403 -13.64 120.43 -86.08
N LYS A 404 -12.96 120.31 -84.93
CA LYS A 404 -12.24 121.41 -84.30
C LYS A 404 -11.01 121.87 -85.11
N ARG A 405 -10.27 120.94 -85.73
CA ARG A 405 -9.13 121.25 -86.61
C ARG A 405 -9.56 121.94 -87.90
N LYS A 406 -10.69 121.57 -88.50
CA LYS A 406 -11.26 122.28 -89.67
C LYS A 406 -11.74 123.71 -89.37
N LYS A 407 -11.94 124.06 -88.09
CA LYS A 407 -12.34 125.41 -87.65
C LYS A 407 -11.16 126.32 -87.31
N ARG A 408 -9.92 125.82 -87.33
CA ARG A 408 -8.68 126.62 -87.33
C ARG A 408 -8.18 126.72 -88.75
#